data_AF-A0A7J4B419-F1
#
_entry.id   AF-A0A7J4B419-F1
#
_cell.length_a   1.000
_cell.length_b   1.000
_cell.length_c   1.000
_cell.angle_alpha   90.00
_cell.angle_beta   90.00
_cell.angle_gamma   90.00
#
_symmetry.space_group_name_H-M   'P 1'
#
loop_
_entity.id
_entity.type
_entity.pdbx_description
1 polymer ?
#
loop_
_entity_poly.entity_id
_entity_poly.type
_entity_poly.pdbx_seq_one_letter_code
_entity_poly.pdbx_strand_id
1 'polypeptide(L)' 'MKSRMRRCKVCGAYTLSERHCGVETAPAHPLKFSPQDKYARYRVGERGGTNEK' A
#
# COMPACT_ATOMS: atom_id res chain seq x y z
N MET A 1 6.67 15.33 3.46
CA MET A 1 5.65 15.16 4.52
C MET A 1 5.32 13.68 4.65
N LYS A 2 5.44 13.12 5.86
CA LYS A 2 5.13 11.71 6.17
C LYS A 2 3.80 11.69 6.92
N SER A 3 2.77 11.03 6.38
CA SER A 3 1.47 10.93 7.06
C SER A 3 1.59 10.01 8.28
N ARG A 4 1.18 10.48 9.46
CA ARG A 4 1.13 9.66 10.69
C ARG A 4 -0.11 8.78 10.80
N MET A 5 -1.16 9.07 10.02
CA MET A 5 -2.38 8.27 10.04
C MET A 5 -2.16 6.88 9.46
N ARG A 6 -2.57 5.87 10.23
CA ARG A 6 -2.57 4.46 9.86
C ARG A 6 -3.99 3.92 9.87
N ARG A 7 -4.21 2.82 9.16
CA ARG A 7 -5.48 2.10 9.09
C ARG A 7 -5.28 0.63 9.43
N CYS A 8 -6.14 0.08 10.25
CA CYS A 8 -6.16 -1.35 10.54
C CYS A 8 -6.66 -2.12 9.31
N LYS A 9 -5.94 -3.17 8.90
CA LYS A 9 -6.32 -4.02 7.76
C LYS A 9 -7.50 -4.96 8.09
N VAL A 10 -7.78 -5.20 9.36
CA VAL A 10 -8.82 -6.13 9.82
C VAL A 10 -10.17 -5.44 9.96
N CYS A 11 -10.24 -4.35 10.74
CA CYS A 11 -11.50 -3.66 11.02
C CYS A 11 -11.66 -2.31 10.30
N GLY A 12 -10.64 -1.83 9.60
CA GLY A 12 -10.68 -0.55 8.89
C GLY A 12 -10.58 0.71 9.77
N ALA A 13 -10.50 0.57 11.10
CA ALA A 13 -10.36 1.71 12.00
C ALA A 13 -9.06 2.49 11.74
N TYR A 14 -9.14 3.81 11.85
CA TYR A 14 -7.96 4.67 11.80
C TYR A 14 -7.29 4.74 13.17
N THR A 15 -5.96 4.74 13.16
CA THR A 15 -5.17 4.83 14.37
C THR A 15 -3.82 5.49 14.10
N LEU A 16 -3.18 5.96 15.16
CA LEU A 16 -1.78 6.39 15.15
C LEU A 16 -0.83 5.29 15.67
N SER A 17 -1.38 4.21 16.24
CA SER A 17 -0.63 3.06 16.73
C SER A 17 -0.13 2.18 15.59
N GLU A 18 1.03 1.54 15.81
CA GLU A 18 1.61 0.60 14.85
C GLU A 18 0.84 -0.73 14.80
N ARG A 19 0.13 -1.08 15.87
CA ARG A 19 -0.67 -2.31 15.96
C ARG A 19 -2.11 -2.01 16.39
N HIS A 20 -3.05 -2.73 15.79
CA HIS A 20 -4.48 -2.66 16.08
C HIS A 20 -5.14 -3.99 15.69
N CYS A 21 -6.06 -4.51 16.51
CA CYS A 21 -6.64 -5.86 16.34
C CYS A 21 -5.57 -6.98 16.26
N GLY A 22 -4.46 -6.85 16.98
CA GLY A 22 -3.36 -7.83 16.97
C GLY A 22 -2.45 -7.81 15.73
N VAL A 23 -2.83 -7.11 14.67
CA VAL A 23 -2.05 -6.98 13.43
C VAL A 23 -1.36 -5.63 13.31
N GLU A 24 -0.32 -5.56 12.49
CA GLU A 24 0.31 -4.29 12.12
C GLU A 24 -0.59 -3.45 11.21
N THR A 25 -0.70 -2.16 11.52
CA THR A 25 -1.50 -1.21 10.76
C THR A 25 -0.74 -0.74 9.53
N ALA A 26 -1.45 -0.36 8.46
CA ALA A 26 -0.86 0.17 7.23
C ALA A 26 -0.96 1.71 7.18
N PRO A 27 -0.05 2.41 6.48
CA PRO A 27 -0.26 3.83 6.19
C PRO A 27 -1.59 4.04 5.47
N ALA A 28 -2.38 5.01 5.93
CA ALA A 28 -3.71 5.27 5.37
C ALA A 28 -3.66 5.96 4.00
N HIS A 29 -2.63 6.76 3.76
CA HIS A 29 -2.46 7.50 2.51
C HIS A 29 -1.86 6.57 1.42
N PRO A 30 -2.35 6.63 0.16
CA PRO A 30 -1.78 5.87 -0.94
C PRO A 30 -0.34 6.29 -1.26
N LEU A 31 0.38 5.46 -2.00
CA LEU A 31 1.68 5.85 -2.55
C LEU A 31 1.49 7.02 -3.53
N LYS A 32 2.48 7.90 -3.61
CA LYS A 32 2.48 9.00 -4.58
C LYS A 32 2.49 8.44 -6.01
N PHE A 33 1.57 8.91 -6.83
CA PHE A 33 1.54 8.58 -8.25
C PHE A 33 2.62 9.38 -9.01
N SER A 34 3.25 8.73 -9.99
CA SER A 34 4.19 9.37 -10.92
C SER A 34 3.82 8.95 -12.36
N PRO A 35 3.57 9.89 -13.28
CA PRO A 35 3.22 9.54 -14.66
C PRO A 35 4.31 8.73 -15.38
N GLN A 36 5.59 9.01 -15.11
CA GLN A 36 6.73 8.34 -15.73
C GLN A 36 7.16 7.04 -15.03
N ASP A 37 6.39 6.54 -14.05
CA ASP A 37 6.75 5.43 -13.14
C ASP A 37 7.61 4.31 -13.77
N LYS A 38 8.95 4.45 -13.62
CA LYS A 38 9.96 3.54 -14.19
C LYS A 38 9.74 2.09 -13.73
N TYR A 39 9.12 1.89 -12.57
CA TYR A 39 8.93 0.58 -11.97
C TYR A 39 7.52 0.01 -12.14
N ALA A 40 6.67 0.63 -12.98
CA ALA A 40 5.31 0.16 -13.23
C ALA A 40 5.29 -1.30 -13.71
N ARG A 41 6.22 -1.69 -14.59
CA ARG A 41 6.34 -3.06 -15.12
C ARG A 41 6.59 -4.09 -14.03
N TYR A 42 7.44 -3.79 -13.05
CA TYR A 42 7.71 -4.70 -11.92
C TYR A 42 6.50 -4.83 -11.00
N ARG A 43 5.80 -3.71 -10.72
CA ARG A 43 4.62 -3.71 -9.84
C ARG A 43 3.43 -4.51 -10.41
N VAL A 44 3.30 -4.54 -11.74
CA VAL A 44 2.25 -5.30 -12.45
C VAL A 44 2.70 -6.74 -12.69
N GLY A 45 3.97 -6.96 -13.06
CA GLY A 45 4.53 -8.28 -13.37
C GLY A 45 4.52 -9.27 -12.21
N GLU A 46 4.53 -8.80 -10.96
CA GLU A 46 4.37 -9.67 -9.78
C GLU A 46 2.91 -10.12 -9.53
N ARG A 47 1.93 -9.55 -10.25
CA ARG A 47 0.50 -9.91 -10.13
C ARG A 47 -0.08 -10.56 -11.38
N GLY A 48 0.52 -10.32 -12.54
CA GLY A 48 0.12 -10.91 -13.82
C GLY A 48 1.15 -11.94 -14.29
N GLY A 49 0.94 -13.21 -13.91
CA GLY A 49 1.50 -14.30 -14.70
C GLY A 49 0.99 -14.17 -16.14
N THR A 50 1.94 -14.12 -17.09
CA THR A 50 1.79 -14.34 -18.54
C THR A 50 0.69 -13.56 -19.29
N ASN A 51 1.10 -12.72 -20.26
CA ASN A 51 0.81 -12.97 -21.67
C ASN A 51 1.66 -12.06 -22.58
N GLU A 52 2.58 -12.70 -23.29
CA GLU A 52 2.96 -12.52 -24.70
C GLU A 52 2.59 -11.19 -25.40
N LYS A 53 3.62 -10.40 -25.75
CA LYS A 53 4.00 -10.04 -27.13
C LYS A 53 5.30 -9.24 -27.15
#